data_AF-A0A1B9ITS3-F1
#
_entry.id   AF-A0A1B9ITS3-F1
#
_cell.length_a   1.000
_cell.length_b   1.000
_cell.length_c   1.000
_cell.angle_alpha   90.00
_cell.angle_beta   90.00
_cell.angle_gamma   90.00
#
_symmetry.space_group_name_H-M   'P 1'
#
loop_
_entity.id
_entity.type
_entity.pdbx_description
1 polymer ?
#
loop_
_entity_poly.entity_id
_entity_poly.type
_entity_poly.pdbx_seq_one_letter_code
_entity_poly.pdbx_strand_id
1 'polypeptide(L)'
;MLIPTSRFRSRDLQKRRQASSSKIALGLGLAHEYSRREWKVVNAVRDPSTIPTLEGVCVIKIDAAEVEDAKNARGIHFEDESLTTFTLDPGHINTRLGQKASEFMGYPPPHSVEDTAPKIVRFIEDASRAETSGGLWRVDGKRSQW
;
A
#
# COMPACT_ATOMS: atom_id res chain seq x y z
N MET A 1 -13.25 -4.68 -12.46
CA MET A 1 -14.39 -3.87 -11.95
C MET A 1 -13.86 -2.45 -11.79
N LEU A 2 -14.24 -1.53 -12.69
CA LEU A 2 -13.80 -0.13 -12.66
C LEU A 2 -14.34 0.55 -11.39
N ILE A 3 -13.49 1.24 -10.64
CA ILE A 3 -13.89 1.94 -9.41
C ILE A 3 -14.62 3.23 -9.82
N PRO A 4 -15.90 3.41 -9.45
CA PRO A 4 -16.60 4.66 -9.75
C PRO A 4 -16.00 5.81 -8.94
N THR A 5 -15.45 6.81 -9.62
CA THR A 5 -14.86 8.04 -9.03
C THR A 5 -15.90 8.89 -8.26
N SER A 6 -17.18 8.57 -8.38
CA SER A 6 -18.29 9.25 -7.69
C SER A 6 -18.24 9.11 -6.17
N ARG A 7 -17.54 8.12 -5.61
CA ARG A 7 -17.35 7.96 -4.16
C ARG A 7 -16.37 8.96 -3.52
N PHE A 8 -15.65 9.76 -4.32
CA PHE A 8 -14.51 10.56 -3.85
C PHE A 8 -14.74 12.08 -3.84
N ARG A 9 -15.96 12.56 -4.14
CA ARG A 9 -16.29 13.99 -4.12
C ARG A 9 -16.79 14.44 -2.75
N SER A 10 -15.89 14.96 -1.94
CA SER A 10 -16.23 16.02 -0.99
C SER A 10 -15.08 17.04 -0.88
N ARG A 11 -15.49 18.28 -0.60
CA ARG A 11 -14.71 19.51 -0.51
C ARG A 11 -13.77 19.41 0.68
N ASP A 12 -12.47 19.48 0.40
CA ASP A 12 -11.50 20.29 1.12
C ASP A 12 -10.10 19.97 0.59
N LEU A 13 -9.41 21.05 0.27
CA LEU A 13 -8.06 21.11 -0.26
C LEU A 13 -7.15 21.21 0.95
N GLN A 14 -6.42 20.14 1.30
CA GLN A 14 -4.98 20.32 1.58
C GLN A 14 -4.11 19.06 1.73
N LYS A 15 -4.61 17.83 1.92
CA LYS A 15 -3.73 16.63 1.91
C LYS A 15 -4.40 15.40 1.30
N ARG A 16 -4.17 15.18 -0.01
CA ARG A 16 -4.69 14.00 -0.74
C ARG A 16 -3.52 13.15 -1.21
N ARG A 17 -3.13 12.18 -0.39
CA ARG A 17 -2.12 11.17 -0.72
C ARG A 17 -2.73 9.79 -0.45
N GLN A 18 -2.49 8.85 -1.35
CA GLN A 18 -3.07 7.51 -1.30
C GLN A 18 -1.93 6.50 -1.11
N ALA A 19 -1.93 5.82 0.04
CA ALA A 19 -0.98 4.77 0.36
C ALA A 19 -1.64 3.40 0.12
N SER A 20 -0.98 2.53 -0.66
CA SER A 20 -1.31 1.11 -0.80
C SER A 20 -0.31 0.29 -0.01
N SER A 21 -0.78 -0.37 1.06
CA SER A 21 0.03 -1.26 1.88
C SER A 21 -0.36 -2.72 1.62
N SER A 22 0.61 -3.55 1.23
CA SER A 22 0.42 -4.99 1.08
C SER A 22 0.52 -5.73 2.43
N LYS A 23 -0.03 -6.96 2.47
CA LYS A 23 -0.47 -7.75 3.64
C LYS A 23 0.47 -7.83 4.86
N ILE A 24 -0.20 -7.88 6.03
CA ILE A 24 0.21 -8.27 7.41
C ILE A 24 0.44 -7.08 8.36
N ALA A 25 -0.49 -6.93 9.32
CA ALA A 25 -0.53 -6.06 10.52
C ALA A 25 -0.20 -4.55 10.33
N LEU A 26 0.96 -4.25 9.78
CA LEU A 26 1.45 -2.91 9.48
C LEU A 26 0.56 -2.18 8.48
N GLY A 27 0.15 -2.85 7.40
CA GLY A 27 -0.69 -2.21 6.40
C GLY A 27 -2.05 -1.75 6.93
N LEU A 28 -2.68 -2.56 7.80
CA LEU A 28 -3.94 -2.19 8.44
C LEU A 28 -3.77 -1.08 9.48
N GLY A 29 -2.70 -1.14 10.28
CA GLY A 29 -2.37 -0.10 11.26
C GLY A 29 -2.07 1.25 10.60
N LEU A 30 -1.30 1.26 9.52
CA LEU A 30 -1.03 2.45 8.71
C LEU A 30 -2.31 2.96 8.07
N ALA A 31 -3.14 2.08 7.50
CA ALA A 31 -4.41 2.47 6.91
C ALA A 31 -5.34 3.16 7.93
N HIS A 32 -5.39 2.64 9.16
CA HIS A 32 -6.14 3.26 10.24
C HIS A 32 -5.57 4.64 10.61
N GLU A 33 -4.25 4.74 10.83
CA GLU A 33 -3.59 5.98 11.23
C GLU A 33 -3.71 7.09 10.17
N TYR A 34 -3.47 6.78 8.89
CA TYR A 34 -3.58 7.77 7.82
C TYR A 34 -5.03 8.16 7.53
N SER A 35 -6.00 7.24 7.71
CA SER A 35 -7.43 7.61 7.64
C SER A 35 -7.78 8.67 8.71
N ARG A 36 -7.26 8.54 9.93
CA ARG A 36 -7.45 9.54 11.00
C ARG A 36 -6.81 10.90 10.70
N ARG A 37 -5.80 10.92 9.83
CA ARG A 37 -5.13 12.15 9.37
C ARG A 37 -5.84 12.79 8.17
N GLU A 38 -7.05 12.33 7.85
CA GLU A 38 -7.89 12.76 6.72
C GLU A 38 -7.31 12.38 5.35
N TRP A 39 -6.46 11.35 5.29
CA TRP A 39 -5.96 10.84 4.02
C TRP A 39 -6.97 9.90 3.38
N LYS A 40 -7.01 9.92 2.04
CA LYS A 40 -7.74 8.93 1.26
C LYS A 40 -6.89 7.67 1.13
N VAL A 41 -7.17 6.67 1.93
CA VAL A 41 -6.40 5.42 1.93
C VAL A 41 -7.04 4.38 1.01
N VAL A 42 -6.22 3.73 0.19
CA VAL A 42 -6.64 2.53 -0.56
C VAL A 42 -5.83 1.34 -0.05
N ASN A 43 -6.49 0.44 0.66
CA ASN A 43 -5.85 -0.76 1.19
C ASN A 43 -6.00 -1.92 0.19
N ALA A 44 -4.88 -2.36 -0.38
CA ALA A 44 -4.86 -3.45 -1.35
C ALA A 44 -4.60 -4.80 -0.69
N VAL A 45 -5.56 -5.71 -0.78
CA VAL A 45 -5.48 -7.02 -0.13
C VAL A 45 -5.93 -8.12 -1.08
N ARG A 46 -5.37 -9.32 -0.94
CA ARG A 46 -5.78 -10.47 -1.78
C ARG A 46 -7.24 -10.88 -1.57
N ASP A 47 -7.72 -10.79 -0.33
CA ASP A 47 -9.08 -11.14 0.03
C ASP A 47 -9.71 -10.03 0.90
N PRO A 48 -10.56 -9.17 0.31
CA PRO A 48 -11.22 -8.08 1.02
C PRO A 48 -12.11 -8.55 2.17
N SER A 49 -12.65 -9.77 2.14
CA SER A 49 -13.54 -10.30 3.19
C SER A 49 -12.83 -10.50 4.54
N THR A 50 -11.50 -10.61 4.50
CA THR A 50 -10.66 -10.82 5.69
C THR A 50 -10.28 -9.54 6.42
N ILE A 51 -10.62 -8.37 5.86
CA ILE A 51 -10.25 -7.06 6.41
C ILE A 51 -11.46 -6.44 7.11
N PRO A 52 -11.32 -5.98 8.37
CA PRO A 52 -12.39 -5.24 9.03
C PRO A 52 -12.69 -3.96 8.27
N THR A 53 -13.97 -3.60 8.17
CA THR A 53 -14.38 -2.33 7.56
C THR A 53 -13.81 -1.17 8.37
N LEU A 54 -13.02 -0.31 7.73
CA LEU A 54 -12.47 0.92 8.31
C LEU A 54 -13.09 2.14 7.61
N GLU A 55 -13.61 3.08 8.39
CA GLU A 55 -14.09 4.35 7.86
C GLU A 55 -12.94 5.14 7.21
N GLY A 56 -13.20 5.78 6.07
CA GLY A 56 -12.18 6.51 5.29
C GLY A 56 -11.20 5.65 4.49
N VAL A 57 -11.29 4.31 4.57
CA VAL A 57 -10.41 3.38 3.85
C VAL A 57 -11.20 2.65 2.76
N CYS A 58 -10.73 2.75 1.52
CA CYS A 58 -11.23 1.94 0.42
C CYS A 58 -10.41 0.65 0.31
N VAL A 59 -11.04 -0.51 0.48
CA VAL A 59 -10.36 -1.80 0.33
C VAL A 59 -10.53 -2.29 -1.10
N ILE A 60 -9.43 -2.65 -1.76
CA ILE A 60 -9.44 -3.23 -3.11
C ILE A 60 -8.80 -4.62 -3.10
N LYS A 61 -9.27 -5.48 -4.00
CA LYS A 61 -8.62 -6.76 -4.25
C LYS A 61 -7.36 -6.54 -5.08
N ILE A 62 -6.22 -7.04 -4.62
CA ILE A 62 -5.04 -7.27 -5.46
C ILE A 62 -4.50 -8.66 -5.21
N ASP A 63 -4.58 -9.53 -6.22
CA ASP A 63 -3.95 -10.84 -6.22
C ASP A 63 -2.72 -10.85 -7.15
N ALA A 64 -1.58 -11.33 -6.65
CA ALA A 64 -0.36 -11.47 -7.45
C ALA A 64 -0.50 -12.53 -8.56
N ALA A 65 -1.48 -13.43 -8.45
CA ALA A 65 -1.82 -14.38 -9.51
C ALA A 65 -2.60 -13.74 -10.68
N GLU A 66 -3.10 -12.51 -10.52
CA GLU A 66 -4.00 -11.85 -11.46
C GLU A 66 -3.34 -10.57 -12.00
N VAL A 67 -2.90 -10.61 -13.26
CA VAL A 67 -2.14 -9.51 -13.89
C VAL A 67 -2.95 -8.22 -13.99
N GLU A 68 -4.27 -8.33 -14.17
CA GLU A 68 -5.18 -7.20 -14.29
C GLU A 68 -5.30 -6.37 -12.99
N ASP A 69 -5.18 -6.99 -11.81
CA ASP A 69 -5.31 -6.29 -10.53
C ASP A 69 -4.18 -5.24 -10.36
N ALA A 70 -2.96 -5.60 -10.75
CA ALA A 70 -1.81 -4.69 -10.74
C ALA A 70 -1.96 -3.54 -11.75
N LYS A 71 -2.49 -3.82 -12.95
CA LYS A 71 -2.78 -2.79 -13.96
C LYS A 71 -3.82 -1.78 -13.46
N ASN A 72 -4.88 -2.27 -12.81
CA ASN A 72 -5.95 -1.43 -12.28
C ASN A 72 -5.44 -0.48 -11.18
N ALA A 73 -4.57 -0.97 -10.28
CA ALA A 73 -3.96 -0.13 -9.25
C ALA A 73 -3.09 1.00 -9.86
N ARG A 74 -2.36 0.70 -10.94
CA ARG A 74 -1.60 1.71 -11.69
C ARG A 74 -2.52 2.69 -12.44
N GLY A 75 -3.68 2.24 -12.92
CA GLY A 75 -4.67 3.08 -13.62
C GLY A 75 -5.07 4.32 -12.83
N ILE A 76 -5.20 4.21 -11.51
CA ILE A 76 -5.58 5.33 -10.61
C ILE A 76 -4.61 6.52 -10.77
N HIS A 77 -3.32 6.26 -10.99
CA HIS A 77 -2.33 7.32 -11.24
C HIS A 77 -2.71 8.22 -12.43
N PHE A 78 -3.22 7.60 -13.50
CA PHE A 78 -3.59 8.28 -14.74
C PHE A 78 -4.99 8.89 -14.68
N GLU A 79 -5.90 8.28 -13.92
CA GLU A 79 -7.30 8.72 -13.82
C GLU A 79 -7.50 9.93 -12.91
N ASP A 80 -6.68 10.09 -11.86
CA ASP A 80 -6.79 11.22 -10.92
C ASP A 80 -5.43 11.88 -10.67
N GLU A 81 -5.23 13.04 -11.30
CA GLU A 81 -4.01 13.82 -11.15
C GLU A 81 -3.81 14.40 -9.76
N SER A 82 -4.87 14.50 -8.96
CA SER A 82 -4.81 15.02 -7.60
C SER A 82 -4.30 14.01 -6.58
N LEU A 83 -4.11 12.75 -7.00
CA LEU A 83 -3.62 11.67 -6.14
C LEU A 83 -2.14 11.35 -6.41
N THR A 84 -1.41 11.09 -5.33
CA THR A 84 -0.15 10.36 -5.36
C THR A 84 -0.46 8.92 -5.01
N THR A 85 -0.19 7.98 -5.91
CA THR A 85 -0.55 6.56 -5.78
C THR A 85 0.67 5.70 -6.02
N PHE A 86 0.95 4.74 -5.15
CA PHE A 86 2.09 3.84 -5.31
C PHE A 86 1.80 2.54 -4.59
N THR A 87 2.45 1.47 -5.03
CA THR A 87 2.47 0.20 -4.30
C THR A 87 3.80 0.10 -3.57
N LEU A 88 3.75 -0.24 -2.27
CA LEU A 88 4.95 -0.43 -1.47
C LEU A 88 5.05 -1.89 -0.99
N ASP A 89 6.17 -2.52 -1.34
CA ASP A 89 6.61 -3.81 -0.82
C ASP A 89 7.42 -3.58 0.47
N PRO A 90 6.90 -4.00 1.64
CA PRO A 90 7.62 -3.89 2.91
C PRO A 90 8.84 -4.83 2.99
N GLY A 91 8.96 -5.81 2.10
CA GLY A 91 10.03 -6.81 2.11
C GLY A 91 9.75 -7.98 3.06
N HIS A 92 10.80 -8.72 3.39
CA HIS A 92 10.74 -9.94 4.21
C HIS A 92 10.69 -9.59 5.71
N ILE A 93 9.48 -9.47 6.27
CA ILE A 93 9.25 -8.97 7.65
C ILE A 93 9.08 -10.09 8.67
N ASN A 94 9.53 -9.82 9.90
CA ASN A 94 9.56 -10.73 11.05
C ASN A 94 8.15 -11.06 11.57
N THR A 95 7.44 -11.79 10.72
CA THR A 95 6.13 -12.38 10.96
C THR A 95 6.32 -13.89 11.08
N ARG A 96 5.33 -14.60 11.64
CA ARG A 96 5.36 -16.07 11.67
C ARG A 96 5.61 -16.69 10.29
N LEU A 97 5.08 -16.08 9.23
CA LEU A 97 5.30 -16.52 7.85
C LEU A 97 6.73 -16.22 7.38
N GLY A 98 7.24 -15.03 7.66
CA GLY A 98 8.60 -14.64 7.33
C GLY A 98 9.64 -15.55 7.99
N GLN A 99 9.46 -15.86 9.28
CA GLN A 99 10.33 -16.81 10.00
C GLN A 99 10.30 -18.20 9.35
N LYS A 100 9.11 -18.75 9.09
CA LYS A 100 8.97 -20.06 8.41
C LYS A 100 9.61 -20.07 7.02
N ALA A 101 9.49 -18.98 6.26
CA ALA A 101 10.13 -18.88 4.97
C ALA A 101 11.66 -18.83 5.07
N SER A 102 12.23 -18.15 6.08
CA SER A 102 13.68 -18.20 6.35
C SER A 102 14.15 -19.61 6.73
N GLU A 103 13.42 -20.29 7.62
CA GLU A 103 13.74 -21.67 8.04
C GLU A 103 13.64 -22.66 6.88
N PHE A 104 12.57 -22.59 6.08
CA PHE A 104 12.27 -23.57 5.05
C PHE A 104 13.03 -23.32 3.74
N MET A 105 13.19 -22.06 3.32
CA MET A 105 13.82 -21.69 2.05
C MET A 105 15.29 -21.26 2.19
N GLY A 106 15.83 -21.22 3.41
CA GLY A 106 17.19 -20.77 3.69
C GLY A 106 17.39 -19.27 3.44
N TYR A 107 16.32 -18.46 3.49
CA TYR A 107 16.42 -17.01 3.33
C TYR A 107 17.06 -16.35 4.55
N PRO A 108 17.71 -15.18 4.37
CA PRO A 108 18.19 -14.38 5.48
C PRO A 108 17.08 -14.15 6.53
N PRO A 109 17.44 -13.97 7.82
CA PRO A 109 16.46 -13.64 8.84
C PRO A 109 15.60 -12.45 8.43
N PRO A 110 14.30 -12.48 8.72
CA PRO A 110 13.42 -11.40 8.33
C PRO A 110 13.72 -10.11 9.10
N HIS A 111 13.50 -8.96 8.45
CA HIS A 111 13.64 -7.64 9.04
C HIS A 111 12.64 -7.43 10.18
N SER A 112 13.07 -6.75 11.24
CA SER A 112 12.19 -6.43 12.36
C SER A 112 11.14 -5.39 11.95
N VAL A 113 9.99 -5.42 12.64
CA VAL A 113 8.94 -4.42 12.44
C VAL A 113 9.44 -3.02 12.78
N GLU A 114 10.26 -2.93 13.83
CA GLU A 114 10.86 -1.70 14.34
C GLU A 114 11.83 -1.06 13.33
N ASP A 115 12.47 -1.87 12.48
CA ASP A 115 13.34 -1.36 11.41
C ASP A 115 12.55 -0.96 10.15
N THR A 116 11.54 -1.74 9.78
CA THR A 116 10.78 -1.53 8.53
C THR A 116 9.72 -0.44 8.65
N ALA A 117 8.95 -0.41 9.73
CA ALA A 117 7.81 0.51 9.86
C ALA A 117 8.21 1.99 9.72
N PRO A 118 9.31 2.48 10.34
CA PRO A 118 9.75 3.86 10.15
C PRO A 118 10.13 4.18 8.70
N LYS A 119 10.71 3.21 7.97
CA LYS A 119 11.06 3.39 6.55
C LYS A 119 9.83 3.50 5.66
N ILE A 120 8.78 2.73 5.95
CA ILE A 120 7.49 2.85 5.26
C ILE A 120 6.87 4.23 5.49
N VAL A 121 6.82 4.68 6.75
CA VAL A 121 6.27 6.00 7.10
C VAL A 121 7.03 7.09 6.37
N ARG A 122 8.36 7.05 6.42
CA ARG A 122 9.21 8.01 5.71
C ARG A 122 8.95 8.00 4.20
N PHE A 123 8.85 6.82 3.57
CA PHE A 123 8.52 6.72 2.15
C PHE A 123 7.18 7.41 1.83
N ILE A 124 6.15 7.18 2.65
CA ILE A 124 4.82 7.79 2.46
C ILE A 124 4.86 9.31 2.63
N GLU A 125 5.65 9.80 3.59
CA GLU A 125 5.83 11.23 3.87
C GLU A 125 6.69 11.95 2.82
N ASP A 126 7.66 11.27 2.23
CA ASP A 126 8.51 11.80 1.16
C ASP A 126 7.88 11.61 -0.23
N ALA A 127 6.86 10.75 -0.36
CA ALA A 127 6.23 10.44 -1.64
C ALA A 127 5.65 11.66 -2.34
N SER A 128 6.03 11.83 -3.60
CA SER A 128 5.56 12.87 -4.51
C SER A 128 4.93 12.27 -5.76
N ARG A 129 4.01 13.03 -6.39
CA ARG A 129 3.39 12.60 -7.65
C ARG A 129 4.42 12.40 -8.76
N ALA A 130 5.39 13.31 -8.86
CA ALA A 130 6.38 13.32 -9.93
C ALA A 130 7.36 12.13 -9.84
N GLU A 131 7.75 11.74 -8.63
CA GLU A 131 8.85 10.78 -8.46
C GLU A 131 8.34 9.36 -8.16
N THR A 132 7.30 9.25 -7.32
CA THR A 132 6.89 7.95 -6.75
C THR A 132 5.60 7.39 -7.37
N SER A 133 4.77 8.24 -7.94
CA SER A 133 3.41 7.86 -8.33
C SER A 133 3.38 6.90 -9.52
N GLY A 134 2.41 5.98 -9.52
CA GLY A 134 2.26 4.91 -10.52
C GLY A 134 3.35 3.84 -10.49
N GLY A 135 4.22 3.85 -9.48
CA GLY A 135 5.32 2.90 -9.31
C GLY A 135 5.05 1.81 -8.28
N LEU A 136 5.75 0.68 -8.46
CA LEU A 136 5.96 -0.34 -7.44
C LEU A 136 7.33 -0.10 -6.80
N TRP A 137 7.36 0.04 -5.49
CA TRP A 137 8.54 0.40 -4.72
C TRP A 137 8.78 -0.62 -3.63
N ARG A 138 10.05 -0.82 -3.29
CA ARG A 138 10.42 -1.49 -2.04
C ARG A 138 10.67 -0.46 -0.96
N VAL A 139 10.55 -0.90 0.29
CA VAL A 139 10.81 -0.07 1.48
C VAL A 139 12.22 0.53 1.54
N ASP A 140 13.18 -0.04 0.80
CA ASP A 140 14.54 0.52 0.66
C ASP A 140 14.63 1.67 -0.37
N GLY A 141 13.49 2.11 -0.91
CA GLY A 141 13.39 3.19 -1.89
C GLY A 141 13.70 2.76 -3.32
N LYS A 142 14.03 1.48 -3.57
CA LYS A 142 14.28 1.00 -4.92
C LYS A 142 12.98 0.73 -5.65
N ARG A 143 12.92 1.16 -6.90
CA ARG A 143 11.82 0.82 -7.80
C ARG A 143 11.91 -0.65 -8.19
N SER A 144 10.80 -1.37 -8.06
CA SER A 144 10.69 -2.73 -8.57
C SER A 144 10.51 -2.72 -10.08
N GLN A 145 11.13 -3.69 -10.77
CA GLN A 145 10.92 -3.94 -12.20
C GLN A 145 9.89 -5.04 -12.48
N TRP A 146 9.38 -5.67 -11.43
CA TRP A 146 8.22 -6.56 -11.50
C TRP A 146 6.93 -5.77 -11.69
#